data_AF-A0A357ZYE8-F1
#
_entry.id   AF-A0A357ZYE8-F1
#
_cell.length_a   1.000
_cell.length_b   1.000
_cell.length_c   1.000
_cell.angle_alpha   90.00
_cell.angle_beta   90.00
_cell.angle_gamma   90.00
#
_symmetry.space_group_name_H-M   'P 1'
#
loop_
_entity.id
_entity.type
_entity.pdbx_description
1 polymer ?
#
loop_
_entity_poly.entity_id
_entity_poly.type
_entity_poly.pdbx_seq_one_letter_code
_entity_poly.pdbx_strand_id
1 'polypeptide(L)'
;MPRKSAENQTALRALRNHLNPIVKQPSLPTDRALKSSSSTQKGFGRHGHFPIVLRFDRQHLTQSDTLEFVSERTAIEELSDIFVFLADHDFAGYSPTYEQLARAIAVDTQLLEFVLTSASPNTRRGRIPVLFFAATHDRILANPESEIARVYRGESDSDPLRPFLELVELERESIVHNMRTRSVQTNEVGRSAGIALGLSALTLNDRDIALVEIGPSAGLNLFVDHWHADYLLNETVVRELGPVDSPIQLTCELRGDLIPPEGRIGRISRRTGVDPAPIDASNVTESRWLQACVWPGIPERPERLAAALAIVARTPPPLVRGDAVVDLIPLVEAMSDECVPVIVSTWALAYVSAAGRETIQTSIDALGAKRDLALLTLEEPRFTPWIETPDELVTTYFEAGDGTPTVLGLRQWVNGKCSSRVLALCHPHVRWLRWLEEEADYG
;
A
#
# COMPACT_ATOMS: atom_id res chain seq x y z
N MET A 1 5.08 -17.99 -44.65
CA MET A 1 6.53 -17.91 -44.39
C MET A 1 6.80 -16.67 -43.54
N PRO A 2 7.42 -16.82 -42.36
CA PRO A 2 7.36 -15.81 -41.31
C PRO A 2 8.59 -14.90 -41.28
N ARG A 3 8.35 -13.60 -41.04
CA ARG A 3 9.32 -12.63 -40.51
C ARG A 3 8.69 -11.97 -39.28
N LYS A 4 8.76 -12.66 -38.13
CA LYS A 4 8.55 -12.09 -36.79
C LYS A 4 9.28 -12.98 -35.78
N SER A 5 10.60 -12.80 -35.64
CA SER A 5 11.38 -13.44 -34.57
C SER A 5 12.66 -12.68 -34.19
N ALA A 6 12.80 -11.39 -34.52
CA ALA A 6 14.05 -10.65 -34.29
C ALA A 6 14.01 -9.62 -33.15
N GLU A 7 12.86 -9.29 -32.53
CA GLU A 7 12.79 -8.25 -31.49
C GLU A 7 12.64 -8.77 -30.05
N ASN A 8 12.39 -10.07 -29.84
CA ASN A 8 12.25 -10.67 -28.50
C ASN A 8 13.54 -11.28 -27.92
N GLN A 9 14.71 -11.08 -28.54
CA GLN A 9 15.98 -11.63 -28.05
C GLN A 9 16.98 -10.59 -27.52
N THR A 10 16.67 -9.29 -27.61
CA THR A 10 17.58 -8.23 -27.14
C THR A 10 17.35 -7.88 -25.65
N ALA A 11 16.11 -7.96 -25.15
CA ALA A 11 15.80 -7.69 -23.74
C ALA A 11 16.21 -8.83 -22.77
N LEU A 12 16.27 -10.08 -23.26
CA LEU A 12 16.69 -11.25 -22.46
C LEU A 12 18.22 -11.46 -22.44
N ARG A 13 18.98 -10.72 -23.25
CA ARG A 13 20.46 -10.77 -23.26
C ARG A 13 21.12 -9.73 -22.34
N ALA A 14 20.44 -8.63 -22.02
CA ALA A 14 20.97 -7.61 -21.11
C ALA A 14 20.98 -8.05 -19.63
N LEU A 15 20.08 -8.95 -19.22
CA LEU A 15 20.03 -9.48 -17.84
C LEU A 15 20.93 -10.70 -17.58
N ARG A 16 21.62 -11.22 -18.61
CA ARG A 16 22.49 -12.42 -18.49
C ARG A 16 23.99 -12.12 -18.44
N ASN A 17 24.41 -10.87 -18.64
CA ASN A 17 25.83 -10.52 -18.78
C ASN A 17 26.42 -9.70 -17.61
N HIS A 18 25.79 -9.68 -16.42
CA HIS A 18 26.38 -9.07 -15.21
C HIS A 18 26.56 -10.04 -14.02
N LEU A 19 26.60 -11.34 -14.29
CA LEU A 19 27.21 -12.28 -13.36
C LEU A 19 28.68 -12.49 -13.78
N ASN A 20 29.58 -11.67 -13.23
CA ASN A 20 30.99 -12.04 -13.19
C ASN A 20 31.30 -12.79 -11.88
N PRO A 21 32.12 -13.84 -11.95
CA PRO A 21 32.35 -14.76 -10.85
C PRO A 21 33.18 -14.12 -9.73
N ILE A 22 32.85 -14.48 -8.49
CA ILE A 22 33.62 -14.19 -7.29
C ILE A 22 35.06 -14.69 -7.50
N VAL A 23 36.00 -13.75 -7.64
CA VAL A 23 37.44 -14.04 -7.61
C VAL A 23 37.83 -14.32 -6.17
N LYS A 24 38.20 -15.57 -5.86
CA LYS A 24 38.95 -15.89 -4.65
C LYS A 24 40.32 -15.20 -4.71
N GLN A 25 40.58 -14.25 -3.82
CA GLN A 25 41.93 -13.74 -3.61
C GLN A 25 42.72 -14.59 -2.58
N PRO A 26 44.06 -14.59 -2.66
CA PRO A 26 44.91 -15.59 -2.03
C PRO A 26 45.17 -15.31 -0.55
N SER A 27 45.35 -16.39 0.20
CA SER A 27 45.89 -16.38 1.57
C SER A 27 47.27 -15.72 1.63
N LEU A 28 47.41 -14.68 2.45
CA LEU A 28 48.69 -14.10 2.84
C LEU A 28 49.25 -14.79 4.09
N PRO A 29 50.58 -14.91 4.22
CA PRO A 29 51.23 -15.79 5.18
C PRO A 29 51.25 -15.21 6.61
N THR A 30 51.13 -16.14 7.56
CA THR A 30 51.38 -15.95 8.98
C THR A 30 52.83 -15.54 9.26
N ASP A 31 53.03 -14.47 10.03
CA ASP A 31 54.11 -14.47 11.01
C ASP A 31 53.85 -13.59 12.24
N ARG A 32 54.47 -14.02 13.34
CA ARG A 32 54.23 -13.73 14.76
C ARG A 32 54.47 -12.27 15.21
N ALA A 33 53.68 -11.78 16.16
CA ALA A 33 54.05 -11.69 17.60
C ALA A 33 53.32 -10.57 18.39
N LEU A 34 52.80 -10.98 19.57
CA LEU A 34 52.71 -10.26 20.86
C LEU A 34 51.71 -9.10 21.08
N LYS A 35 50.69 -9.46 21.89
CA LYS A 35 50.19 -8.80 23.13
C LYS A 35 49.45 -7.45 23.06
N SER A 36 48.18 -7.55 23.46
CA SER A 36 47.53 -6.88 24.61
C SER A 36 46.48 -5.78 24.36
N SER A 37 45.40 -5.93 25.15
CA SER A 37 44.36 -5.00 25.60
C SER A 37 43.33 -4.44 24.61
N SER A 38 42.14 -5.02 24.69
CA SER A 38 40.82 -4.38 24.90
C SER A 38 40.62 -2.91 24.50
N SER A 39 39.68 -2.66 23.58
CA SER A 39 38.36 -2.10 23.89
C SER A 39 37.53 -1.90 22.60
N THR A 40 36.23 -2.02 22.78
CA THR A 40 35.17 -2.26 21.80
C THR A 40 34.79 -1.01 21.01
N GLN A 41 34.63 -1.11 19.69
CA GLN A 41 33.78 -0.20 18.91
C GLN A 41 33.00 -0.96 17.82
N LYS A 42 31.67 -0.83 17.93
CA LYS A 42 30.60 -0.78 16.91
C LYS A 42 30.80 -1.52 15.58
N GLY A 43 29.86 -2.43 15.29
CA GLY A 43 29.50 -2.84 13.94
C GLY A 43 27.99 -2.71 13.75
N PHE A 44 27.56 -1.72 12.97
CA PHE A 44 26.21 -1.61 12.41
C PHE A 44 25.99 -2.76 11.41
N GLY A 45 25.01 -3.61 11.65
CA GLY A 45 24.55 -4.61 10.70
C GLY A 45 23.61 -3.97 9.68
N ARG A 46 24.04 -3.89 8.42
CA ARG A 46 23.18 -3.60 7.26
C ARG A 46 22.38 -4.86 6.93
N HIS A 47 21.06 -4.83 7.14
CA HIS A 47 20.13 -5.81 6.56
C HIS A 47 19.21 -5.06 5.60
N GLY A 48 19.38 -5.33 4.31
CA GLY A 48 18.54 -4.75 3.26
C GLY A 48 17.21 -5.48 3.19
N HIS A 49 16.11 -4.75 3.38
CA HIS A 49 14.75 -5.23 3.16
C HIS A 49 14.41 -5.12 1.67
N PHE A 50 13.82 -6.18 1.11
CA PHE A 50 13.39 -6.22 -0.27
C PHE A 50 11.90 -5.84 -0.34
N PRO A 51 11.49 -4.85 -1.15
CA PRO A 51 10.07 -4.55 -1.31
C PRO A 51 9.35 -5.58 -2.20
N ILE A 52 8.10 -5.84 -1.83
CA ILE A 52 7.14 -6.69 -2.54
C ILE A 52 6.91 -6.19 -3.96
N VAL A 53 7.26 -7.02 -4.93
CA VAL A 53 6.47 -7.18 -6.15
C VAL A 53 5.94 -8.60 -6.12
N LEU A 54 4.67 -8.77 -5.74
CA LEU A 54 3.99 -10.01 -6.03
C LEU A 54 4.03 -10.20 -7.56
N ARG A 55 4.80 -11.18 -8.05
CA ARG A 55 4.81 -11.57 -9.47
C ARG A 55 3.47 -12.22 -9.82
N PHE A 56 2.45 -11.41 -10.09
CA PHE A 56 1.18 -11.87 -10.62
C PHE A 56 0.84 -11.09 -11.89
N ASP A 57 1.51 -11.42 -12.99
CA ASP A 57 0.84 -11.57 -14.29
C ASP A 57 1.71 -12.35 -15.28
N ARG A 58 1.34 -13.60 -15.55
CA ARG A 58 1.53 -14.21 -16.86
C ARG A 58 0.14 -14.61 -17.34
N GLN A 59 -0.58 -13.65 -17.90
CA GLN A 59 -1.64 -13.93 -18.86
C GLN A 59 -1.05 -14.71 -20.04
N HIS A 60 -1.11 -16.04 -19.96
CA HIS A 60 -1.01 -16.89 -21.13
C HIS A 60 -2.40 -16.94 -21.79
N LEU A 61 -2.65 -15.99 -22.69
CA LEU A 61 -3.61 -16.19 -23.77
C LEU A 61 -2.92 -16.98 -24.87
N THR A 62 -3.03 -18.31 -24.81
CA THR A 62 -3.02 -19.16 -26.01
C THR A 62 -4.02 -20.30 -25.81
N GLN A 63 -5.06 -20.34 -26.66
CA GLN A 63 -5.96 -21.47 -26.80
C GLN A 63 -5.17 -22.76 -27.04
N SER A 64 -5.34 -23.76 -26.17
CA SER A 64 -5.59 -25.18 -26.50
C SER A 64 -5.44 -26.03 -25.24
N ASP A 65 -6.45 -26.86 -24.99
CA ASP A 65 -6.65 -27.83 -23.90
C ASP A 65 -5.39 -28.46 -23.26
N THR A 66 -5.30 -28.33 -21.93
CA THR A 66 -4.98 -29.41 -20.98
C THR A 66 -5.28 -28.94 -19.56
N LEU A 67 -6.22 -29.60 -18.89
CA LEU A 67 -6.47 -29.46 -17.45
C LEU A 67 -5.25 -30.00 -16.70
N GLU A 68 -4.36 -29.12 -16.24
CA GLU A 68 -3.33 -29.49 -15.27
C GLU A 68 -4.00 -29.73 -13.91
N PHE A 69 -4.08 -30.99 -13.51
CA PHE A 69 -4.35 -31.38 -12.13
C PHE A 69 -3.17 -30.92 -11.26
N VAL A 70 -3.24 -29.71 -10.71
CA VAL A 70 -2.32 -29.28 -9.66
C VAL A 70 -2.60 -30.17 -8.44
N SER A 71 -1.60 -30.94 -8.01
CA SER A 71 -1.74 -31.79 -6.82
C SER A 71 -1.84 -30.91 -5.56
N GLU A 72 -2.64 -31.32 -4.56
CA GLU A 72 -2.74 -30.61 -3.28
C GLU A 72 -1.36 -30.40 -2.62
N ARG A 73 -0.45 -31.37 -2.81
CA ARG A 73 0.94 -31.29 -2.34
C ARG A 73 1.70 -30.11 -2.97
N THR A 74 1.49 -29.85 -4.25
CA THR A 74 2.08 -28.69 -4.94
C THR A 74 1.51 -27.37 -4.42
N ALA A 75 0.21 -27.32 -4.12
CA ALA A 75 -0.41 -26.11 -3.58
C ALA A 75 0.06 -25.77 -2.15
N ILE A 76 0.36 -26.78 -1.33
CA ILE A 76 0.93 -26.60 0.00
C ILE A 76 2.39 -26.12 -0.08
N GLU A 77 3.19 -26.70 -0.97
CA GLU A 77 4.57 -26.28 -1.23
C GLU A 77 4.62 -24.82 -1.70
N GLU A 78 3.74 -24.43 -2.65
CA GLU A 78 3.62 -23.04 -3.08
C GLU A 78 3.23 -22.09 -1.93
N LEU A 79 2.30 -22.50 -1.06
CA LEU A 79 1.89 -21.68 0.09
C LEU A 79 3.03 -21.53 1.10
N SER A 80 3.80 -22.59 1.34
CA SER A 80 5.01 -22.57 2.17
C SER A 80 6.02 -21.55 1.63
N ASP A 81 6.32 -21.61 0.32
CA ASP A 81 7.24 -20.68 -0.35
C ASP A 81 6.77 -19.22 -0.22
N ILE A 82 5.45 -18.97 -0.28
CA ILE A 82 4.91 -17.62 -0.07
C ILE A 82 5.14 -17.17 1.39
N PHE A 83 4.90 -18.02 2.40
CA PHE A 83 5.18 -17.65 3.80
C PHE A 83 6.67 -17.35 4.03
N VAL A 84 7.58 -18.15 3.46
CA VAL A 84 9.03 -17.88 3.52
C VAL A 84 9.36 -16.54 2.85
N PHE A 85 8.82 -16.31 1.66
CA PHE A 85 9.01 -15.05 0.93
C PHE A 85 8.57 -13.84 1.77
N LEU A 86 7.37 -13.89 2.37
CA LEU A 86 6.86 -12.82 3.22
C LEU A 86 7.74 -12.61 4.46
N ALA A 87 8.23 -13.70 5.08
CA ALA A 87 9.15 -13.60 6.22
C ALA A 87 10.45 -12.88 5.84
N ASP A 88 11.06 -13.24 4.70
CA ASP A 88 12.36 -12.73 4.27
C ASP A 88 12.30 -11.30 3.74
N HIS A 89 11.19 -10.91 3.11
CA HIS A 89 11.10 -9.68 2.35
C HIS A 89 10.16 -8.63 2.98
N ASP A 90 9.04 -9.07 3.56
CA ASP A 90 7.97 -8.15 3.96
C ASP A 90 7.96 -7.89 5.47
N PHE A 91 8.11 -8.96 6.26
CA PHE A 91 8.04 -8.90 7.71
C PHE A 91 9.39 -8.62 8.34
N ALA A 92 10.49 -9.04 7.70
CA ALA A 92 11.85 -8.79 8.18
C ALA A 92 12.05 -7.30 8.52
N GLY A 93 12.48 -7.04 9.76
CA GLY A 93 12.72 -5.70 10.31
C GLY A 93 11.52 -4.74 10.34
N TYR A 94 10.32 -5.22 10.02
CA TYR A 94 9.07 -4.47 10.09
C TYR A 94 8.11 -5.06 11.13
N SER A 95 7.95 -6.38 11.13
CA SER A 95 7.09 -7.14 12.04
C SER A 95 7.81 -8.41 12.51
N PRO A 96 8.62 -8.33 13.58
CA PRO A 96 9.34 -9.49 14.12
C PRO A 96 8.40 -10.66 14.46
N THR A 97 7.21 -10.36 14.97
CA THR A 97 6.18 -11.35 15.30
C THR A 97 5.69 -12.09 14.06
N TYR A 98 5.36 -11.38 12.97
CA TYR A 98 4.92 -12.04 11.73
C TYR A 98 6.07 -12.77 11.04
N GLU A 99 7.30 -12.27 11.12
CA GLU A 99 8.48 -12.99 10.61
C GLU A 99 8.60 -14.36 11.28
N GLN A 100 8.59 -14.40 12.62
CA GLN A 100 8.71 -15.65 13.38
C GLN A 100 7.55 -16.61 13.09
N LEU A 101 6.31 -16.10 13.11
CA LEU A 101 5.13 -16.92 12.84
C LEU A 101 5.12 -17.45 11.40
N ALA A 102 5.47 -16.63 10.41
CA ALA A 102 5.50 -17.04 9.01
C ALA A 102 6.51 -18.16 8.76
N ARG A 103 7.71 -18.09 9.36
CA ARG A 103 8.71 -19.17 9.28
C ARG A 103 8.22 -20.46 9.93
N ALA A 104 7.55 -20.35 11.08
CA ALA A 104 6.99 -21.51 11.77
C ALA A 104 5.84 -22.16 10.97
N ILE A 105 4.94 -21.35 10.40
CA ILE A 105 3.84 -21.83 9.56
C ILE A 105 4.37 -22.50 8.28
N ALA A 106 5.41 -21.95 7.65
CA ALA A 106 5.96 -22.47 6.40
C ALA A 106 6.45 -23.93 6.50
N VAL A 107 6.80 -24.41 7.69
CA VAL A 107 7.27 -25.78 7.92
C VAL A 107 6.21 -26.70 8.54
N ASP A 108 5.00 -26.20 8.81
CA ASP A 108 3.89 -26.97 9.37
C ASP A 108 2.86 -27.32 8.29
N THR A 109 2.95 -28.55 7.77
CA THR A 109 2.05 -29.05 6.71
C THR A 109 0.57 -29.01 7.12
N GLN A 110 0.24 -29.35 8.37
CA GLN A 110 -1.15 -29.41 8.82
C GLN A 110 -1.76 -28.00 8.90
N LEU A 111 -0.97 -27.04 9.39
CA LEU A 111 -1.39 -25.65 9.44
C LEU A 111 -1.50 -25.04 8.05
N LEU A 112 -0.58 -25.34 7.13
CA LEU A 112 -0.69 -24.90 5.73
C LEU A 112 -1.94 -25.45 5.05
N GLU A 113 -2.27 -26.73 5.25
CA GLU A 113 -3.52 -27.34 4.76
C GLU A 113 -4.76 -26.62 5.30
N PHE A 114 -4.77 -26.32 6.61
CA PHE A 114 -5.84 -25.55 7.22
C PHE A 114 -5.97 -24.15 6.61
N VAL A 115 -4.87 -23.40 6.49
CA VAL A 115 -4.85 -22.06 5.91
C VAL A 115 -5.36 -22.08 4.47
N LEU A 116 -4.89 -23.04 3.67
CA LEU A 116 -5.25 -23.18 2.26
C LEU A 116 -6.74 -23.46 2.07
N THR A 117 -7.31 -24.36 2.87
CA THR A 117 -8.71 -24.80 2.78
C THR A 117 -9.70 -23.84 3.44
N SER A 118 -9.21 -22.94 4.29
CA SER A 118 -10.02 -21.93 4.98
C SER A 118 -10.33 -20.72 4.12
N ALA A 119 -9.48 -20.38 3.15
CA ALA A 119 -9.68 -19.23 2.27
C ALA A 119 -10.84 -19.44 1.28
N SER A 120 -11.54 -18.35 0.93
CA SER A 120 -12.48 -18.39 -0.19
C SER A 120 -11.76 -18.79 -1.50
N PRO A 121 -12.37 -19.61 -2.38
CA PRO A 121 -11.78 -20.00 -3.67
C PRO A 121 -11.42 -18.82 -4.59
N ASN A 122 -12.09 -17.67 -4.40
CA ASN A 122 -11.83 -16.45 -5.17
C ASN A 122 -10.66 -15.63 -4.63
N THR A 123 -10.11 -16.02 -3.47
CA THR A 123 -8.94 -15.37 -2.88
C THR A 123 -7.71 -15.72 -3.69
N ARG A 124 -7.03 -14.71 -4.23
CA ARG A 124 -5.74 -14.92 -4.92
C ARG A 124 -4.76 -15.59 -3.96
N ARG A 125 -4.08 -16.66 -4.43
CA ARG A 125 -3.17 -17.49 -3.62
C ARG A 125 -2.17 -16.67 -2.82
N GLY A 126 -1.52 -15.68 -3.45
CA GLY A 126 -0.54 -14.80 -2.78
C GLY A 126 -1.10 -13.88 -1.69
N ARG A 127 -2.42 -13.79 -1.52
CA ARG A 127 -3.06 -13.01 -0.45
C ARG A 127 -3.52 -13.86 0.72
N ILE A 128 -3.52 -15.18 0.59
CA ILE A 128 -4.00 -16.10 1.63
C ILE A 128 -3.20 -15.93 2.93
N PRO A 129 -1.86 -15.84 2.94
CA PRO A 129 -1.11 -15.68 4.20
C PRO A 129 -1.45 -14.40 4.97
N VAL A 130 -1.47 -13.25 4.29
CA VAL A 130 -1.81 -11.97 4.93
C VAL A 130 -3.29 -11.91 5.35
N LEU A 131 -4.19 -12.59 4.64
CA LEU A 131 -5.58 -12.74 5.06
C LEU A 131 -5.72 -13.63 6.31
N PHE A 132 -4.94 -14.72 6.39
CA PHE A 132 -4.90 -15.57 7.58
C PHE A 132 -4.38 -14.81 8.79
N PHE A 133 -3.30 -14.04 8.63
CA PHE A 133 -2.79 -13.18 9.70
C PHE A 133 -3.80 -12.10 10.12
N ALA A 134 -4.51 -11.46 9.19
CA ALA A 134 -5.58 -10.54 9.55
C ALA A 134 -6.74 -11.24 10.27
N ALA A 135 -7.11 -12.45 9.84
CA ALA A 135 -8.16 -13.25 10.46
C ALA A 135 -7.82 -13.65 11.90
N THR A 136 -6.58 -14.06 12.18
CA THR A 136 -6.12 -14.35 13.53
C THR A 136 -5.96 -13.07 14.36
N HIS A 137 -5.43 -11.99 13.78
CA HIS A 137 -5.28 -10.72 14.46
C HIS A 137 -6.64 -10.11 14.89
N ASP A 138 -7.71 -10.26 14.11
CA ASP A 138 -9.07 -9.87 14.55
C ASP A 138 -9.47 -10.59 15.85
N ARG A 139 -9.10 -11.87 15.98
CA ARG A 139 -9.37 -12.67 17.18
C ARG A 139 -8.46 -12.30 18.34
N ILE A 140 -7.21 -11.92 18.07
CA ILE A 140 -6.30 -11.38 19.08
C ILE A 140 -6.85 -10.06 19.65
N LEU A 141 -7.29 -9.14 18.79
CA LEU A 141 -7.88 -7.87 19.20
C LEU A 141 -9.20 -8.04 19.95
N ALA A 142 -9.96 -9.10 19.64
CA ALA A 142 -11.17 -9.45 20.39
C ALA A 142 -10.88 -10.08 21.76
N ASN A 143 -9.65 -10.54 22.00
CA ASN A 143 -9.20 -11.20 23.24
C ASN A 143 -7.95 -10.48 23.81
N PRO A 144 -8.07 -9.20 24.25
CA PRO A 144 -6.92 -8.35 24.59
C PRO A 144 -6.08 -8.84 25.78
N GLU A 145 -6.66 -9.69 26.64
CA GLU A 145 -6.00 -10.29 27.81
C GLU A 145 -5.18 -11.56 27.50
N SER A 146 -5.30 -12.08 26.27
CA SER A 146 -4.56 -13.28 25.85
C SER A 146 -3.05 -13.05 25.82
N GLU A 147 -2.28 -14.13 25.98
CA GLU A 147 -0.81 -14.05 25.92
C GLU A 147 -0.31 -13.53 24.56
N ILE A 148 -0.90 -14.00 23.46
CA ILE A 148 -0.56 -13.55 22.12
C ILE A 148 -0.86 -12.06 21.91
N ALA A 149 -1.92 -11.52 22.53
CA ALA A 149 -2.23 -10.10 22.45
C ALA A 149 -1.16 -9.22 23.12
N ARG A 150 -0.58 -9.67 24.24
CA ARG A 150 0.57 -8.98 24.87
C ARG A 150 1.80 -8.98 23.97
N VAL A 151 2.07 -10.10 23.27
CA VAL A 151 3.17 -10.15 22.29
C VAL A 151 2.94 -9.18 21.14
N TYR A 152 1.72 -9.11 20.60
CA TYR A 152 1.38 -8.20 19.49
C TYR A 152 1.51 -6.71 19.88
N ARG A 153 1.29 -6.38 21.16
CA ARG A 153 1.50 -5.02 21.71
C ARG A 153 2.94 -4.73 22.11
N GLY A 154 3.85 -5.70 22.01
CA GLY A 154 5.24 -5.55 22.48
C GLY A 154 5.37 -5.51 24.02
N GLU A 155 4.35 -5.96 24.74
CA GLU A 155 4.34 -6.05 26.21
C GLU A 155 4.98 -7.36 26.72
N SER A 156 5.30 -8.28 25.81
CA SER A 156 5.92 -9.58 26.11
C SER A 156 6.85 -10.00 24.97
N ASP A 157 8.07 -10.41 25.32
CA ASP A 157 9.05 -11.02 24.40
C ASP A 157 8.92 -12.55 24.32
N SER A 158 7.79 -13.11 24.79
CA SER A 158 7.54 -14.55 24.72
C SER A 158 7.43 -15.03 23.27
N ASP A 159 7.82 -16.29 23.03
CA ASP A 159 7.65 -16.93 21.72
C ASP A 159 6.15 -16.90 21.34
N PRO A 160 5.77 -16.23 20.24
CA PRO A 160 4.38 -16.10 19.82
C PRO A 160 3.78 -17.42 19.35
N LEU A 161 4.58 -18.42 18.95
CA LEU A 161 4.08 -19.60 18.25
C LEU A 161 3.06 -20.37 19.07
N ARG A 162 3.41 -20.74 20.30
CA ARG A 162 2.52 -21.52 21.17
C ARG A 162 1.19 -20.81 21.43
N PRO A 163 1.15 -19.57 21.97
CA PRO A 163 -0.12 -18.90 22.23
C PRO A 163 -0.88 -18.54 20.95
N PHE A 164 -0.19 -18.40 19.80
CA PHE A 164 -0.85 -18.25 18.49
C PHE A 164 -1.57 -19.54 18.07
N LEU A 165 -0.93 -20.70 18.17
CA LEU A 165 -1.58 -21.98 17.84
C LEU A 165 -2.76 -22.29 18.76
N GLU A 166 -2.62 -22.00 20.06
CA GLU A 166 -3.72 -22.12 21.03
C GLU A 166 -4.93 -21.25 20.63
N LEU A 167 -4.69 -20.02 20.17
CA LEU A 167 -5.73 -19.14 19.63
C LEU A 167 -6.34 -19.72 18.34
N VAL A 168 -5.52 -20.18 17.39
CA VAL A 168 -6.00 -20.73 16.11
C VAL A 168 -6.94 -21.91 16.34
N GLU A 169 -6.62 -22.77 17.31
CA GLU A 169 -7.50 -23.88 17.68
C GLU A 169 -8.79 -23.40 18.34
N LEU A 170 -8.68 -22.49 19.32
CA LEU A 170 -9.83 -21.96 20.08
C LEU A 170 -10.81 -21.18 19.19
N GLU A 171 -10.30 -20.40 18.24
CA GLU A 171 -11.06 -19.46 17.43
C GLU A 171 -11.19 -19.92 15.96
N ARG A 172 -11.00 -21.23 15.71
CA ARG A 172 -10.95 -21.84 14.38
C ARG A 172 -12.13 -21.42 13.50
N GLU A 173 -13.36 -21.53 13.99
CA GLU A 173 -14.56 -21.21 13.20
C GLU A 173 -14.61 -19.72 12.80
N SER A 174 -14.29 -18.82 13.74
CA SER A 174 -14.24 -17.38 13.49
C SER A 174 -13.18 -17.02 12.45
N ILE A 175 -12.00 -17.65 12.52
CA ILE A 175 -10.91 -17.46 11.55
C ILE A 175 -11.35 -17.93 10.15
N VAL A 176 -11.94 -19.13 10.03
CA VAL A 176 -12.45 -19.63 8.75
C VAL A 176 -13.54 -18.70 8.20
N HIS A 177 -14.45 -18.22 9.04
CA HIS A 177 -15.47 -17.27 8.63
C HIS A 177 -14.86 -16.00 8.03
N ASN A 178 -13.89 -15.39 8.71
CA ASN A 178 -13.19 -14.21 8.21
C ASN A 178 -12.45 -14.49 6.90
N MET A 179 -11.72 -15.61 6.80
CA MET A 179 -11.00 -15.99 5.58
C MET A 179 -11.91 -16.26 4.37
N ARG A 180 -13.19 -16.56 4.60
CA ARG A 180 -14.18 -16.77 3.53
C ARG A 180 -14.92 -15.51 3.12
N THR A 181 -15.10 -14.57 4.03
CA THR A 181 -16.04 -13.45 3.86
C THR A 181 -15.36 -12.09 3.76
N ARG A 182 -14.09 -11.99 4.17
CA ARG A 182 -13.35 -10.73 4.22
C ARG A 182 -12.21 -10.71 3.21
N SER A 183 -11.79 -9.49 2.88
CA SER A 183 -10.55 -9.21 2.16
C SER A 183 -9.64 -8.37 3.06
N VAL A 184 -8.32 -8.52 2.85
CA VAL A 184 -7.35 -7.60 3.44
C VAL A 184 -7.60 -6.18 2.93
N GLN A 185 -7.46 -5.22 3.84
CA GLN A 185 -7.68 -3.80 3.58
C GLN A 185 -6.37 -3.05 3.75
N THR A 186 -6.13 -2.04 2.92
CA THR A 186 -4.90 -1.23 2.96
C THR A 186 -5.27 0.24 3.08
N ASN A 187 -6.09 0.58 4.09
CA ASN A 187 -6.49 1.94 4.40
C ASN A 187 -5.46 2.61 5.32
N GLU A 188 -4.51 3.35 4.74
CA GLU A 188 -3.45 4.03 5.47
C GLU A 188 -3.73 5.53 5.54
N VAL A 189 -3.95 6.04 6.77
CA VAL A 189 -4.20 7.46 7.06
C VAL A 189 -3.03 8.35 6.61
N GLY A 190 -1.79 7.84 6.70
CA GLY A 190 -0.59 8.56 6.26
C GLY A 190 -0.63 9.02 4.81
N ARG A 191 -1.39 8.33 3.94
CA ARG A 191 -1.57 8.75 2.53
C ARG A 191 -2.28 10.09 2.38
N SER A 192 -3.02 10.53 3.41
CA SER A 192 -3.60 11.87 3.47
C SER A 192 -2.54 12.97 3.38
N ALA A 193 -1.29 12.76 3.82
CA ALA A 193 -0.22 13.74 3.62
C ALA A 193 0.09 13.97 2.13
N GLY A 194 0.05 12.90 1.32
CA GLY A 194 0.22 13.01 -0.13
C GLY A 194 -1.01 13.61 -0.81
N ILE A 195 -2.21 13.23 -0.35
CA ILE A 195 -3.47 13.81 -0.85
C ILE A 195 -3.52 15.31 -0.55
N ALA A 196 -3.14 15.75 0.64
CA ALA A 196 -3.11 17.16 1.04
C ALA A 196 -2.24 18.00 0.10
N LEU A 197 -1.03 17.54 -0.22
CA LEU A 197 -0.17 18.21 -1.22
C LEU A 197 -0.82 18.23 -2.61
N GLY A 198 -1.35 17.09 -3.06
CA GLY A 198 -2.03 16.97 -4.35
C GLY A 198 -3.23 17.91 -4.49
N LEU A 199 -4.04 18.02 -3.42
CA LEU A 199 -5.14 18.97 -3.36
C LEU A 199 -4.63 20.42 -3.36
N SER A 200 -3.58 20.73 -2.60
CA SER A 200 -3.01 22.09 -2.58
C SER A 200 -2.45 22.54 -3.94
N ALA A 201 -2.06 21.59 -4.80
CA ALA A 201 -1.54 21.85 -6.15
C ALA A 201 -2.63 22.03 -7.23
N LEU A 202 -3.92 21.87 -6.88
CA LEU A 202 -5.02 22.06 -7.82
C LEU A 202 -5.16 23.53 -8.24
N THR A 203 -5.28 23.77 -9.54
CA THR A 203 -5.66 25.07 -10.09
C THR A 203 -7.14 25.45 -9.86
N LEU A 204 -7.93 24.53 -9.31
CA LEU A 204 -9.38 24.69 -9.09
C LEU A 204 -9.73 24.98 -7.62
N ASN A 205 -8.74 25.29 -6.78
CA ASN A 205 -8.88 25.40 -5.31
C ASN A 205 -9.74 26.57 -4.80
N ASP A 206 -10.07 27.53 -5.65
CA ASP A 206 -10.99 28.63 -5.29
C ASP A 206 -12.46 28.22 -5.33
N ARG A 207 -12.77 27.02 -5.84
CA ARG A 207 -14.12 26.43 -5.82
C ARG A 207 -14.23 25.42 -4.69
N ASP A 208 -15.46 25.23 -4.23
CA ASP A 208 -15.77 24.13 -3.30
C ASP A 208 -15.43 22.77 -3.96
N ILE A 209 -14.81 21.88 -3.20
CA ILE A 209 -14.42 20.54 -3.62
C ILE A 209 -15.50 19.54 -3.21
N ALA A 210 -15.83 18.62 -4.11
CA ALA A 210 -16.50 17.36 -3.81
C ALA A 210 -15.49 16.22 -3.95
N LEU A 211 -14.98 15.71 -2.82
CA LEU A 211 -13.95 14.68 -2.79
C LEU A 211 -14.57 13.29 -3.01
N VAL A 212 -14.04 12.52 -3.96
CA VAL A 212 -14.55 11.20 -4.33
C VAL A 212 -13.43 10.19 -4.29
N GLU A 213 -13.45 9.25 -3.34
CA GLU A 213 -12.39 8.23 -3.26
C GLU A 213 -12.82 6.90 -3.93
N ILE A 214 -11.90 6.32 -4.70
CA ILE A 214 -12.00 4.95 -5.22
C ILE A 214 -11.41 4.00 -4.17
N GLY A 215 -12.20 3.03 -3.73
CA GLY A 215 -11.80 2.08 -2.68
C GLY A 215 -11.51 2.72 -1.32
N PRO A 216 -12.40 3.58 -0.77
CA PRO A 216 -12.17 4.29 0.48
C PRO A 216 -12.07 3.38 1.72
N SER A 217 -12.47 2.11 1.64
CA SER A 217 -12.78 1.24 2.78
C SER A 217 -13.70 1.92 3.80
N ALA A 218 -13.14 2.58 4.82
CA ALA A 218 -13.86 3.32 5.86
C ALA A 218 -13.91 4.84 5.62
N GLY A 219 -13.30 5.34 4.54
CA GLY A 219 -13.26 6.75 4.19
C GLY A 219 -12.28 7.58 5.01
N LEU A 220 -11.22 6.99 5.58
CA LEU A 220 -10.27 7.72 6.44
C LEU A 220 -9.55 8.86 5.69
N ASN A 221 -9.21 8.64 4.41
CA ASN A 221 -8.54 9.65 3.58
C ASN A 221 -9.50 10.71 3.02
N LEU A 222 -10.82 10.48 3.08
CA LEU A 222 -11.82 11.51 2.78
C LEU A 222 -11.83 12.64 3.83
N PHE A 223 -11.14 12.46 4.96
CA PHE A 223 -10.97 13.43 6.04
C PHE A 223 -9.61 14.14 5.99
N VAL A 224 -8.96 14.16 4.83
CA VAL A 224 -7.66 14.83 4.64
C VAL A 224 -7.61 16.28 5.16
N ASP A 225 -8.73 17.01 5.10
CA ASP A 225 -8.86 18.39 5.62
C ASP A 225 -9.03 18.48 7.14
N HIS A 226 -9.18 17.35 7.84
CA HIS A 226 -9.22 17.26 9.30
C HIS A 226 -7.88 16.83 9.91
N TRP A 227 -6.92 16.37 9.08
CA TRP A 227 -5.61 15.90 9.52
C TRP A 227 -4.57 17.00 9.39
N HIS A 228 -3.59 17.02 10.29
CA HIS A 228 -2.42 17.88 10.15
C HIS A 228 -1.27 17.08 9.53
N ALA A 229 -0.51 17.72 8.64
CA ALA A 229 0.67 17.12 8.03
C ALA A 229 1.85 18.08 8.06
N ASP A 230 2.91 17.66 8.74
CA ASP A 230 4.24 18.26 8.70
C ASP A 230 5.05 17.63 7.57
N TYR A 231 5.69 18.47 6.76
CA TYR A 231 6.65 18.03 5.75
C TYR A 231 8.06 18.50 6.11
N LEU A 232 8.96 17.54 6.31
CA LEU A 232 10.26 17.77 6.92
C LEU A 232 11.37 17.64 5.89
N LEU A 233 12.17 18.69 5.71
CA LEU A 233 13.42 18.63 4.97
C LEU A 233 14.58 18.70 5.98
N ASN A 234 15.44 17.68 6.01
CA ASN A 234 16.54 17.56 6.98
C ASN A 234 16.06 17.75 8.43
N GLU A 235 15.00 17.02 8.82
CA GLU A 235 14.36 17.07 10.15
C GLU A 235 13.72 18.42 10.54
N THR A 236 13.72 19.41 9.64
CA THR A 236 13.10 20.71 9.86
C THR A 236 11.78 20.79 9.11
N VAL A 237 10.71 21.21 9.78
CA VAL A 237 9.42 21.47 9.13
C VAL A 237 9.58 22.65 8.18
N VAL A 238 9.37 22.41 6.89
CA VAL A 238 9.45 23.44 5.83
C VAL A 238 8.09 23.74 5.21
N ARG A 239 7.10 22.90 5.49
CA ARG A 239 5.73 23.04 5.00
C ARG A 239 4.78 22.36 5.97
N GLU A 240 3.60 22.94 6.11
CA GLU A 240 2.51 22.45 6.96
C GLU A 240 1.19 22.53 6.18
N LEU A 241 0.32 21.53 6.34
CA LEU A 241 -1.05 21.56 5.82
C LEU A 241 -2.04 21.01 6.85
N GLY A 242 -3.23 21.61 6.89
CA GLY A 242 -4.32 21.20 7.77
C GLY A 242 -4.30 21.86 9.16
N PRO A 243 -5.30 21.57 10.00
CA PRO A 243 -5.48 22.23 11.29
C PRO A 243 -4.44 21.77 12.32
N VAL A 244 -3.65 22.71 12.86
CA VAL A 244 -2.53 22.46 13.80
C VAL A 244 -2.98 21.69 15.06
N ASP A 245 -4.23 21.88 15.50
CA ASP A 245 -4.82 21.22 16.66
C ASP A 245 -5.45 19.85 16.36
N SER A 246 -5.26 19.32 15.14
CA SER A 246 -5.69 17.98 14.78
C SER A 246 -5.12 16.93 15.74
N PRO A 247 -5.93 15.99 16.26
CA PRO A 247 -5.40 14.85 17.02
C PRO A 247 -4.65 13.85 16.13
N ILE A 248 -4.81 13.94 14.79
CA ILE A 248 -4.05 13.16 13.82
C ILE A 248 -2.95 14.05 13.25
N GLN A 249 -1.73 13.75 13.67
CA GLN A 249 -0.49 14.42 13.28
C GLN A 249 0.26 13.47 12.34
N LEU A 250 0.40 13.89 11.07
CA LEU A 250 1.12 13.16 10.04
C LEU A 250 2.47 13.82 9.82
N THR A 251 3.46 13.00 9.50
CA THR A 251 4.83 13.45 9.23
C THR A 251 5.27 12.83 7.92
N CYS A 252 5.80 13.65 7.01
CA CYS A 252 6.33 13.22 5.73
C CYS A 252 7.73 13.79 5.52
N GLU A 253 8.73 12.93 5.37
CA GLU A 253 10.08 13.35 4.99
C GLU A 253 10.11 13.81 3.53
N LEU A 254 10.54 15.04 3.28
CA LEU A 254 10.83 15.53 1.94
C LEU A 254 12.25 15.14 1.54
N ARG A 255 12.37 14.51 0.37
CA ARG A 255 13.64 14.09 -0.24
C ARG A 255 13.94 14.88 -1.51
N GLY A 256 15.20 15.24 -1.70
CA GLY A 256 15.63 16.08 -2.82
C GLY A 256 15.61 17.57 -2.49
N ASP A 257 15.80 18.39 -3.52
CA ASP A 257 16.08 19.82 -3.34
C ASP A 257 14.84 20.72 -3.52
N LEU A 258 13.75 20.15 -4.05
CA LEU A 258 12.51 20.88 -4.30
C LEU A 258 11.55 20.74 -3.12
N ILE A 259 10.98 21.88 -2.72
CA ILE A 259 9.92 21.97 -1.71
C ILE A 259 8.60 22.16 -2.45
N PRO A 260 7.51 21.44 -2.10
CA PRO A 260 6.20 21.70 -2.67
C PRO A 260 5.79 23.18 -2.48
N PRO A 261 5.20 23.82 -3.51
CA PRO A 261 4.90 25.25 -3.47
C PRO A 261 3.91 25.60 -2.35
N GLU A 262 3.90 26.88 -1.96
CA GLU A 262 2.87 27.39 -1.06
C GLU A 262 1.48 27.28 -1.68
N GLY A 263 0.52 26.80 -0.89
CA GLY A 263 -0.86 26.58 -1.30
C GLY A 263 -1.78 26.28 -0.12
N ARG A 264 -3.07 26.08 -0.38
CA ARG A 264 -4.01 25.60 0.63
C ARG A 264 -4.90 24.52 0.02
N ILE A 265 -5.42 23.64 0.87
CA ILE A 265 -6.50 22.74 0.46
C ILE A 265 -7.75 23.60 0.26
N GLY A 266 -8.38 23.53 -0.92
CA GLY A 266 -9.69 24.14 -1.15
C GLY A 266 -10.76 23.59 -0.20
N ARG A 267 -11.87 24.31 -0.01
CA ARG A 267 -12.92 23.89 0.93
C ARG A 267 -13.57 22.58 0.47
N ILE A 268 -13.44 21.51 1.26
CA ILE A 268 -14.11 20.23 0.97
C ILE A 268 -15.55 20.28 1.50
N SER A 269 -16.48 20.63 0.61
CA SER A 269 -17.90 20.80 0.93
C SER A 269 -18.67 19.47 0.96
N ARG A 270 -18.18 18.47 0.22
CA ARG A 270 -18.78 17.14 0.09
C ARG A 270 -17.67 16.09 0.02
N ARG A 271 -17.95 14.91 0.55
CA ARG A 271 -17.08 13.74 0.47
C ARG A 271 -17.91 12.47 0.28
N THR A 272 -17.45 11.56 -0.54
CA THR A 272 -18.08 10.26 -0.79
C THR A 272 -17.04 9.31 -1.37
N GLY A 273 -17.37 8.03 -1.51
CA GLY A 273 -16.55 7.12 -2.30
C GLY A 273 -17.29 5.87 -2.72
N VAL A 274 -16.65 5.08 -3.58
CA VAL A 274 -17.18 3.80 -4.08
C VAL A 274 -16.23 2.68 -3.68
N ASP A 275 -16.76 1.68 -2.99
CA ASP A 275 -16.01 0.51 -2.52
C ASP A 275 -16.84 -0.76 -2.73
N PRO A 276 -16.28 -1.90 -3.17
CA PRO A 276 -17.04 -3.15 -3.25
C PRO A 276 -17.48 -3.68 -1.86
N ALA A 277 -16.73 -3.33 -0.82
CA ALA A 277 -16.97 -3.75 0.56
C ALA A 277 -16.66 -2.61 1.55
N PRO A 278 -17.45 -1.51 1.54
CA PRO A 278 -17.23 -0.40 2.44
C PRO A 278 -17.33 -0.85 3.90
N ILE A 279 -16.50 -0.25 4.74
CA ILE A 279 -16.39 -0.48 6.17
C ILE A 279 -17.09 0.64 6.91
N ASP A 280 -18.04 0.28 7.77
CA ASP A 280 -18.67 1.21 8.69
C ASP A 280 -17.76 1.46 9.89
N ALA A 281 -17.14 2.65 9.93
CA ALA A 281 -16.27 3.07 11.03
C ALA A 281 -17.01 3.15 12.39
N SER A 282 -18.34 3.25 12.41
CA SER A 282 -19.13 3.21 13.64
C SER A 282 -19.40 1.78 14.14
N ASN A 283 -19.20 0.78 13.28
CA ASN A 283 -19.32 -0.63 13.63
C ASN A 283 -18.00 -1.14 14.23
N VAL A 284 -18.05 -1.53 15.52
CA VAL A 284 -16.88 -2.00 16.27
C VAL A 284 -16.22 -3.23 15.63
N THR A 285 -17.01 -4.16 15.08
CA THR A 285 -16.48 -5.38 14.43
C THR A 285 -15.79 -5.06 13.12
N GLU A 286 -16.37 -4.18 12.30
CA GLU A 286 -15.74 -3.79 11.03
C GLU A 286 -14.51 -2.90 11.23
N SER A 287 -14.56 -2.02 12.22
CA SER A 287 -13.41 -1.22 12.65
C SER A 287 -12.27 -2.09 13.20
N ARG A 288 -12.60 -3.15 13.95
CA ARG A 288 -11.60 -4.13 14.41
C ARG A 288 -11.00 -4.90 13.24
N TRP A 289 -11.78 -5.26 12.22
CA TRP A 289 -11.26 -5.88 10.99
C TRP A 289 -10.21 -4.98 10.29
N LEU A 290 -10.48 -3.67 10.20
CA LEU A 290 -9.54 -2.73 9.60
C LEU A 290 -8.23 -2.64 10.40
N GLN A 291 -8.32 -2.64 11.74
CA GLN A 291 -7.15 -2.69 12.63
C GLN A 291 -6.39 -4.02 12.51
N ALA A 292 -7.10 -5.14 12.37
CA ALA A 292 -6.49 -6.46 12.20
C ALA A 292 -5.65 -6.58 10.92
N CYS A 293 -5.97 -5.79 9.88
CA CYS A 293 -5.19 -5.70 8.66
C CYS A 293 -3.84 -4.97 8.84
N VAL A 294 -3.62 -4.29 9.97
CA VAL A 294 -2.34 -3.68 10.33
C VAL A 294 -1.45 -4.73 11.01
N TRP A 295 -0.20 -4.83 10.56
CA TRP A 295 0.75 -5.79 11.10
C TRP A 295 1.30 -5.31 12.45
N PRO A 296 1.57 -6.22 13.41
CA PRO A 296 2.19 -5.86 14.69
C PRO A 296 3.65 -5.41 14.49
N GLY A 297 4.20 -4.65 15.44
CA GLY A 297 5.60 -4.24 15.44
C GLY A 297 5.86 -2.75 15.18
N ILE A 298 4.84 -1.96 14.81
CA ILE A 298 4.94 -0.50 14.64
C ILE A 298 3.83 0.15 15.47
N PRO A 299 4.10 0.54 16.73
CA PRO A 299 3.08 1.02 17.67
C PRO A 299 2.28 2.23 17.15
N GLU A 300 2.90 3.13 16.40
CA GLU A 300 2.28 4.39 15.98
C GLU A 300 1.19 4.17 14.92
N ARG A 301 1.25 3.09 14.13
CA ARG A 301 0.27 2.82 13.05
C ARG A 301 -1.09 2.39 13.60
N PRO A 302 -1.21 1.39 14.48
CA PRO A 302 -2.48 1.02 15.12
C PRO A 302 -3.11 2.18 15.90
N GLU A 303 -2.32 2.96 16.65
CA GLU A 303 -2.81 4.09 17.43
C GLU A 303 -3.41 5.17 16.53
N ARG A 304 -2.69 5.57 15.47
CA ARG A 304 -3.18 6.54 14.49
C ARG A 304 -4.45 6.05 13.79
N LEU A 305 -4.49 4.78 13.40
CA LEU A 305 -5.67 4.19 12.76
C LEU A 305 -6.88 4.20 13.71
N ALA A 306 -6.70 3.80 14.97
CA ALA A 306 -7.77 3.80 15.96
C ALA A 306 -8.29 5.21 16.23
N ALA A 307 -7.40 6.20 16.35
CA ALA A 307 -7.78 7.61 16.52
C ALA A 307 -8.55 8.15 15.30
N ALA A 308 -8.09 7.87 14.09
CA ALA A 308 -8.77 8.30 12.86
C ALA A 308 -10.15 7.65 12.73
N LEU A 309 -10.27 6.34 13.00
CA LEU A 309 -11.54 5.64 13.04
C LEU A 309 -12.52 6.27 14.05
N ALA A 310 -12.04 6.62 15.25
CA ALA A 310 -12.87 7.26 16.27
C ALA A 310 -13.39 8.65 15.86
N ILE A 311 -12.69 9.35 14.96
CA ILE A 311 -13.12 10.64 14.41
C ILE A 311 -14.13 10.42 13.29
N VAL A 312 -13.81 9.54 12.34
CA VAL A 312 -14.70 9.21 11.21
C VAL A 312 -16.02 8.62 11.70
N ALA A 313 -16.00 7.78 12.73
CA ALA A 313 -17.20 7.17 13.33
C ALA A 313 -18.23 8.21 13.84
N ARG A 314 -17.81 9.44 14.16
CA ARG A 314 -18.72 10.49 14.65
C ARG A 314 -19.59 11.06 13.53
N THR A 315 -19.08 11.08 12.31
CA THR A 315 -19.80 11.57 11.14
C THR A 315 -19.33 10.80 9.90
N PRO A 316 -19.69 9.51 9.77
CA PRO A 316 -19.20 8.68 8.67
C PRO A 316 -19.57 9.29 7.32
N PRO A 317 -18.66 9.26 6.33
CA PRO A 317 -18.96 9.77 5.01
C PRO A 317 -19.96 8.84 4.31
N PRO A 318 -20.79 9.34 3.39
CA PRO A 318 -21.60 8.46 2.55
C PRO A 318 -20.67 7.61 1.67
N LEU A 319 -20.74 6.29 1.83
CA LEU A 319 -19.98 5.33 1.01
C LEU A 319 -20.94 4.47 0.20
N VAL A 320 -20.68 4.38 -1.10
CA VAL A 320 -21.47 3.57 -2.03
C VAL A 320 -20.83 2.19 -2.13
N ARG A 321 -21.61 1.15 -1.84
CA ARG A 321 -21.20 -0.22 -2.16
C ARG A 321 -21.34 -0.44 -3.67
N GLY A 322 -20.22 -0.58 -4.37
CA GLY A 322 -20.22 -0.69 -5.84
C GLY A 322 -18.85 -1.01 -6.44
N ASP A 323 -18.84 -1.24 -7.75
CA ASP A 323 -17.63 -1.40 -8.55
C ASP A 323 -17.25 -0.05 -9.17
N ALA A 324 -16.05 0.45 -8.89
CA ALA A 324 -15.57 1.71 -9.44
C ALA A 324 -15.56 1.76 -10.98
N VAL A 325 -15.49 0.61 -11.65
CA VAL A 325 -15.57 0.54 -13.12
C VAL A 325 -16.95 0.94 -13.64
N VAL A 326 -18.01 0.68 -12.87
CA VAL A 326 -19.41 0.90 -13.27
C VAL A 326 -20.02 2.11 -12.56
N ASP A 327 -19.77 2.25 -11.27
CA ASP A 327 -20.51 3.12 -10.36
C ASP A 327 -19.84 4.48 -10.12
N LEU A 328 -18.55 4.64 -10.47
CA LEU A 328 -17.81 5.89 -10.23
C LEU A 328 -18.39 7.06 -11.04
N ILE A 329 -18.62 6.89 -12.34
CA ILE A 329 -19.08 7.99 -13.20
C ILE A 329 -20.50 8.44 -12.85
N PRO A 330 -21.48 7.54 -12.68
CA PRO A 330 -22.80 7.93 -12.18
C PRO A 330 -22.74 8.69 -10.84
N LEU A 331 -21.84 8.28 -9.93
CA LEU A 331 -21.64 8.96 -8.65
C LEU A 331 -21.15 10.40 -8.83
N VAL A 332 -20.21 10.64 -9.75
CA VAL A 332 -19.66 11.98 -10.04
C VAL A 332 -20.66 12.83 -10.84
N GLU A 333 -21.38 12.25 -11.80
CA GLU A 333 -22.39 12.95 -12.61
C GLU A 333 -23.57 13.45 -11.75
N ALA A 334 -23.90 12.77 -10.66
CA ALA A 334 -24.94 13.19 -9.72
C ALA A 334 -24.53 14.40 -8.85
N MET A 335 -23.28 14.87 -8.92
CA MET A 335 -22.79 15.98 -8.11
C MET A 335 -23.15 17.34 -8.70
N SER A 336 -23.42 18.30 -7.81
CA SER A 336 -23.70 19.70 -8.19
C SER A 336 -22.56 20.31 -9.01
N ASP A 337 -22.90 21.20 -9.93
CA ASP A 337 -21.93 22.02 -10.67
C ASP A 337 -21.35 23.16 -9.82
N GLU A 338 -21.91 23.42 -8.63
CA GLU A 338 -21.38 24.40 -7.67
C GLU A 338 -20.03 23.98 -7.08
N CYS A 339 -19.74 22.67 -7.06
CA CYS A 339 -18.48 22.10 -6.60
C CYS A 339 -17.71 21.42 -7.73
N VAL A 340 -16.39 21.39 -7.61
CA VAL A 340 -15.49 20.65 -8.49
C VAL A 340 -15.29 19.24 -7.92
N PRO A 341 -15.64 18.18 -8.67
CA PRO A 341 -15.31 16.82 -8.27
C PRO A 341 -13.81 16.59 -8.34
N VAL A 342 -13.25 16.07 -7.25
CA VAL A 342 -11.86 15.61 -7.19
C VAL A 342 -11.88 14.12 -6.87
N ILE A 343 -11.59 13.30 -7.88
CA ILE A 343 -11.50 11.86 -7.75
C ILE A 343 -10.11 11.53 -7.19
N VAL A 344 -10.05 10.72 -6.15
CA VAL A 344 -8.82 10.27 -5.51
C VAL A 344 -8.74 8.76 -5.56
N SER A 345 -7.57 8.22 -5.88
CA SER A 345 -7.27 6.80 -5.69
C SER A 345 -5.94 6.63 -4.98
N THR A 346 -5.91 5.81 -3.93
CA THR A 346 -4.68 5.51 -3.20
C THR A 346 -4.44 4.00 -3.10
N TRP A 347 -3.64 3.46 -4.02
CA TRP A 347 -3.38 2.02 -4.17
C TRP A 347 -4.60 1.14 -4.49
N ALA A 348 -5.78 1.71 -4.69
CA ALA A 348 -7.00 0.96 -4.99
C ALA A 348 -6.99 0.41 -6.41
N LEU A 349 -6.32 1.07 -7.36
CA LEU A 349 -6.24 0.61 -8.75
C LEU A 349 -5.45 -0.70 -8.91
N ALA A 350 -4.61 -1.06 -7.94
CA ALA A 350 -3.95 -2.37 -7.87
C ALA A 350 -4.94 -3.55 -7.79
N TYR A 351 -6.18 -3.30 -7.36
CA TYR A 351 -7.25 -4.29 -7.25
C TYR A 351 -8.14 -4.34 -8.49
N VAL A 352 -8.00 -3.36 -9.39
CA VAL A 352 -8.76 -3.26 -10.63
C VAL A 352 -7.97 -3.91 -11.79
N SER A 353 -8.67 -4.70 -12.61
CA SER A 353 -8.06 -5.32 -13.79
C SER A 353 -7.51 -4.26 -14.75
N ALA A 354 -6.58 -4.63 -15.64
CA ALA A 354 -6.02 -3.70 -16.61
C ALA A 354 -7.13 -3.05 -17.49
N ALA A 355 -8.07 -3.85 -17.99
CA ALA A 355 -9.22 -3.38 -18.75
C ALA A 355 -10.16 -2.49 -17.91
N GLY A 356 -10.33 -2.79 -16.62
CA GLY A 356 -11.10 -1.95 -15.70
C GLY A 356 -10.46 -0.58 -15.49
N ARG A 357 -9.13 -0.53 -15.33
CA ARG A 357 -8.38 0.73 -15.21
C ARG A 357 -8.47 1.58 -16.48
N GLU A 358 -8.36 0.97 -17.66
CA GLU A 358 -8.58 1.63 -18.95
C GLU A 358 -10.01 2.20 -19.07
N THR A 359 -11.01 1.43 -18.62
CA THR A 359 -12.41 1.87 -18.62
C THR A 359 -12.61 3.05 -17.68
N ILE A 360 -12.08 3.00 -16.46
CA ILE A 360 -12.15 4.11 -15.48
C ILE A 360 -11.52 5.37 -16.10
N GLN A 361 -10.29 5.26 -16.60
CA GLN A 361 -9.58 6.39 -17.20
C GLN A 361 -10.38 7.00 -18.37
N THR A 362 -10.78 6.18 -19.34
CA THR A 362 -11.51 6.64 -20.52
C THR A 362 -12.82 7.33 -20.15
N SER A 363 -13.51 6.82 -19.13
CA SER A 363 -14.77 7.40 -18.68
C SER A 363 -14.57 8.72 -17.93
N ILE A 364 -13.49 8.85 -17.14
CA ILE A 364 -13.09 10.12 -16.53
C ILE A 364 -12.69 11.13 -17.61
N ASP A 365 -11.94 10.72 -18.64
CA ASP A 365 -11.57 11.59 -19.77
C ASP A 365 -12.82 12.14 -20.48
N ALA A 366 -13.81 11.28 -20.74
CA ALA A 366 -15.07 11.64 -21.38
C ALA A 366 -15.93 12.58 -20.53
N LEU A 367 -15.91 12.42 -19.20
CA LEU A 367 -16.59 13.32 -18.27
C LEU A 367 -15.87 14.67 -18.17
N GLY A 368 -14.54 14.67 -18.07
CA GLY A 368 -13.70 15.86 -18.01
C GLY A 368 -13.77 16.72 -19.28
N ALA A 369 -14.09 16.13 -20.43
CA ALA A 369 -14.39 16.88 -21.65
C ALA A 369 -15.67 17.74 -21.56
N LYS A 370 -16.56 17.44 -20.59
CA LYS A 370 -17.88 18.08 -20.42
C LYS A 370 -17.97 18.95 -19.17
N ARG A 371 -17.20 18.66 -18.12
CA ARG A 371 -17.18 19.42 -16.87
C ARG A 371 -15.78 19.51 -16.29
N ASP A 372 -15.54 20.56 -15.51
CA ASP A 372 -14.31 20.66 -14.74
C ASP A 372 -14.28 19.58 -13.65
N LEU A 373 -13.15 18.88 -13.54
CA LEU A 373 -12.87 17.88 -12.50
C LEU A 373 -11.37 17.66 -12.37
N ALA A 374 -10.95 17.00 -11.28
CA ALA A 374 -9.59 16.51 -11.13
C ALA A 374 -9.56 15.01 -10.80
N LEU A 375 -8.48 14.35 -11.19
CA LEU A 375 -8.12 13.00 -10.78
C LEU A 375 -6.73 13.06 -10.13
N LEU A 376 -6.67 12.74 -8.84
CA LEU A 376 -5.47 12.62 -8.05
C LEU A 376 -5.20 11.14 -7.76
N THR A 377 -4.05 10.63 -8.16
CA THR A 377 -3.69 9.23 -7.93
C THR A 377 -2.42 9.15 -7.10
N LEU A 378 -2.43 8.30 -6.08
CA LEU A 378 -1.27 7.87 -5.31
C LEU A 378 -1.12 6.36 -5.55
N GLU A 379 -0.49 6.01 -6.65
CA GLU A 379 -0.52 4.66 -7.23
C GLU A 379 0.87 4.25 -7.73
N GLU A 380 1.10 2.95 -7.86
CA GLU A 380 2.28 2.47 -8.58
C GLU A 380 2.16 2.83 -10.08
N PRO A 381 3.24 3.29 -10.75
CA PRO A 381 3.19 3.73 -12.15
C PRO A 381 2.50 2.76 -13.11
N ARG A 382 2.68 1.44 -12.92
CA ARG A 382 2.04 0.40 -13.74
C ARG A 382 0.51 0.40 -13.65
N PHE A 383 -0.06 0.97 -12.59
CA PHE A 383 -1.49 1.08 -12.37
C PHE A 383 -2.10 2.33 -13.00
N THR A 384 -1.28 3.31 -13.36
CA THR A 384 -1.69 4.58 -13.96
C THR A 384 -0.84 4.91 -15.19
N PRO A 385 -0.82 4.08 -16.25
CA PRO A 385 0.04 4.29 -17.42
C PRO A 385 -0.24 5.58 -18.19
N TRP A 386 -1.37 6.24 -17.93
CA TRP A 386 -1.75 7.54 -18.48
C TRP A 386 -1.10 8.75 -17.79
N ILE A 387 -0.36 8.53 -16.71
CA ILE A 387 0.52 9.52 -16.09
C ILE A 387 1.94 9.17 -16.50
N GLU A 388 2.48 9.94 -17.45
CA GLU A 388 3.83 9.72 -17.97
C GLU A 388 4.86 9.91 -16.84
N THR A 389 5.40 8.80 -16.35
CA THR A 389 6.46 8.77 -15.34
C THR A 389 7.72 8.24 -16.01
N PRO A 390 8.76 9.06 -16.22
CA PRO A 390 10.00 8.58 -16.80
C PRO A 390 10.59 7.41 -15.99
N ASP A 391 10.90 6.29 -16.66
CA ASP A 391 11.47 5.09 -16.01
C ASP A 391 12.74 5.43 -15.21
N GLU A 392 13.53 6.37 -15.72
CA GLU A 392 14.74 6.86 -15.08
C GLU A 392 14.47 7.44 -13.69
N LEU A 393 13.36 8.15 -13.48
CA LEU A 393 12.99 8.70 -12.17
C LEU A 393 12.75 7.57 -11.17
N VAL A 394 12.07 6.51 -11.59
CA VAL A 394 11.79 5.36 -10.71
C VAL A 394 13.08 4.60 -10.41
N THR A 395 13.91 4.32 -11.41
CA THR A 395 15.16 3.56 -11.22
C THR A 395 16.23 4.33 -10.46
N THR A 396 16.23 5.67 -10.54
CA THR A 396 17.26 6.52 -9.90
C THR A 396 16.98 6.74 -8.42
N TYR A 397 15.70 6.79 -8.04
CA TYR A 397 15.30 7.33 -6.75
C TYR A 397 14.67 6.33 -5.78
N PHE A 398 14.37 5.12 -6.25
CA PHE A 398 13.97 4.03 -5.36
C PHE A 398 15.14 3.10 -5.11
N GLU A 399 15.60 3.06 -3.86
CA GLU A 399 16.58 2.08 -3.41
C GLU A 399 15.90 0.83 -2.85
N ALA A 400 16.68 -0.23 -2.67
CA ALA A 400 16.20 -1.42 -1.96
C ALA A 400 15.80 -1.05 -0.52
N GLY A 401 14.52 -1.21 -0.20
CA GLY A 401 13.95 -0.90 1.12
C GLY A 401 13.01 0.31 1.15
N ASP A 402 12.94 1.09 0.06
CA ASP A 402 12.08 2.29 -0.05
C ASP A 402 10.60 1.99 -0.33
N GLY A 403 10.22 0.71 -0.38
CA GLY A 403 8.87 0.27 -0.72
C GLY A 403 8.63 0.21 -2.24
N THR A 404 7.41 -0.14 -2.64
CA THR A 404 7.04 -0.17 -4.05
C THR A 404 6.91 1.25 -4.59
N PRO A 405 7.47 1.57 -5.77
CA PRO A 405 7.37 2.90 -6.35
C PRO A 405 5.94 3.40 -6.40
N THR A 406 5.69 4.55 -5.81
CA THR A 406 4.37 5.20 -5.82
C THR A 406 4.53 6.61 -6.38
N VAL A 407 3.62 7.00 -7.27
CA VAL A 407 3.57 8.31 -7.89
C VAL A 407 2.35 9.06 -7.39
N LEU A 408 2.57 10.30 -6.96
CA LEU A 408 1.51 11.30 -6.80
C LEU A 408 1.30 11.99 -8.15
N GLY A 409 0.29 11.54 -8.87
CA GLY A 409 -0.08 12.07 -10.19
C GLY A 409 -1.34 12.90 -10.13
N LEU A 410 -1.37 14.00 -10.86
CA LEU A 410 -2.51 14.90 -10.93
C LEU A 410 -2.93 15.10 -12.39
N ARG A 411 -4.20 14.82 -12.69
CA ARG A 411 -4.86 15.21 -13.92
C ARG A 411 -5.99 16.17 -13.62
N GLN A 412 -6.12 17.22 -14.41
CA GLN A 412 -7.18 18.21 -14.26
C GLN A 412 -7.80 18.51 -15.61
N TRP A 413 -9.11 18.64 -15.64
CA TRP A 413 -9.87 19.11 -16.78
C TRP A 413 -10.44 20.47 -16.45
N VAL A 414 -10.12 21.45 -17.29
CA VAL A 414 -10.64 22.81 -17.19
C VAL A 414 -11.13 23.23 -18.56
N ASN A 415 -12.42 23.55 -18.69
CA ASN A 415 -13.07 23.87 -19.96
C ASN A 415 -12.81 22.79 -21.04
N GLY A 416 -12.89 21.52 -20.65
CA GLY A 416 -12.70 20.37 -21.54
C GLY A 416 -11.25 20.06 -21.91
N LYS A 417 -10.26 20.81 -21.42
CA LYS A 417 -8.84 20.57 -21.68
C LYS A 417 -8.18 19.86 -20.50
N CYS A 418 -7.50 18.75 -20.77
CA CYS A 418 -6.77 17.99 -19.77
C CYS A 418 -5.32 18.48 -19.65
N SER A 419 -4.87 18.75 -18.43
CA SER A 419 -3.45 18.76 -18.06
C SER A 419 -3.13 17.51 -17.24
N SER A 420 -1.92 16.96 -17.40
CA SER A 420 -1.42 15.79 -16.66
C SER A 420 -0.04 16.10 -16.10
N ARG A 421 0.17 15.84 -14.81
CA ARG A 421 1.34 16.22 -14.03
C ARG A 421 1.77 15.08 -13.11
N VAL A 422 3.07 14.86 -13.00
CA VAL A 422 3.67 14.04 -11.94
C VAL A 422 4.16 15.00 -10.87
N LEU A 423 3.46 15.05 -9.74
CA LEU A 423 3.81 15.96 -8.65
C LEU A 423 5.00 15.43 -7.84
N ALA A 424 5.01 14.12 -7.56
CA ALA A 424 6.02 13.54 -6.68
C ALA A 424 6.19 12.01 -6.82
N LEU A 425 7.36 11.53 -6.41
CA LEU A 425 7.60 10.12 -6.06
C LEU A 425 7.42 9.95 -4.56
N CYS A 426 6.80 8.85 -4.13
CA CYS A 426 6.41 8.66 -2.74
C CYS A 426 6.69 7.24 -2.26
N HIS A 427 6.89 7.11 -0.95
CA HIS A 427 6.65 5.84 -0.25
C HIS A 427 5.15 5.44 -0.36
N PRO A 428 4.77 4.14 -0.44
CA PRO A 428 3.36 3.70 -0.51
C PRO A 428 2.45 4.17 0.63
N HIS A 429 3.03 4.45 1.79
CA HIS A 429 2.37 5.00 2.99
C HIS A 429 2.69 6.49 3.22
N VAL A 430 3.41 7.12 2.30
CA VAL A 430 3.82 8.55 2.35
C VAL A 430 4.66 8.91 3.57
N ARG A 431 5.52 7.98 4.02
CA ARG A 431 6.55 8.25 5.03
C ARG A 431 7.57 9.27 4.54
N TRP A 432 7.88 9.20 3.24
CA TRP A 432 8.70 10.15 2.55
C TRP A 432 8.10 10.45 1.17
N LEU A 433 8.47 11.60 0.62
CA LEU A 433 8.07 12.07 -0.70
C LEU A 433 9.21 12.90 -1.32
N ARG A 434 9.47 12.72 -2.63
CA ARG A 434 10.33 13.58 -3.44
C ARG A 434 9.47 14.37 -4.39
N TRP A 435 9.37 15.67 -4.16
CA TRP A 435 8.66 16.60 -5.03
C TRP A 435 9.43 16.76 -6.35
N LEU A 436 8.71 16.81 -7.48
CA LEU A 436 9.31 16.80 -8.81
C LEU A 436 9.03 18.05 -9.64
N GLU A 437 8.08 18.88 -9.22
CA GLU A 437 7.77 20.11 -9.96
C GLU A 437 8.52 21.30 -9.40
N GLU A 438 9.14 22.06 -10.30
CA GLU A 438 9.65 23.38 -9.96
C GLU A 438 8.46 24.31 -9.64
N GLU A 439 8.68 25.34 -8.82
CA GLU A 439 7.68 26.39 -8.62
C GLU A 439 7.25 26.92 -9.99
N ALA A 440 6.02 26.64 -10.38
CA ALA A 440 5.45 27.28 -11.54
C ALA A 440 5.28 28.76 -11.20
N ASP A 441 5.96 29.63 -11.95
CA ASP A 441 5.66 31.06 -12.02
C ASP A 441 4.20 31.21 -12.48
N TYR A 442 3.25 31.10 -11.55
CA TYR A 442 1.86 31.47 -11.77
C TYR A 442 1.77 32.99 -11.63
N GLY A 443 2.33 33.68 -12.62
CA GLY A 443 2.24 35.13 -12.80
C GLY A 443 0.89 35.61 -13.30
#